data_AF-A0A0D1E5E0-F1
#
_entry.id   AF-A0A0D1E5E0-F1
#
_cell.length_a   1.000
_cell.length_b   1.000
_cell.length_c   1.000
_cell.angle_alpha   90.00
_cell.angle_beta   90.00
_cell.angle_gamma   90.00
#
_symmetry.space_group_name_H-M   'P 1'
#
loop_
_entity.id
_entity.type
_entity.pdbx_description
1 polymer ?
#
loop_
_entity_poly.entity_id
_entity_poly.type
_entity_poly.pdbx_seq_one_letter_code
_entity_poly.pdbx_strand_id
1 'polypeptide(L)'
;MAFHNFHHNTEHGIIVCRQCEACLVPKESSWTSHLRNRPHSMKGEHLVCTLEHFHSFGHLRSVDDLRKRAAARRRLRQPCRPLDGVCVYDGYMCICAEACEYRTRRLDKIRHHMSVHGRKPKEHSDATPLWRACRLQTYFTAKGIIDYFEVDDAVPIHPQQTAPLDPFSFLVSSLVALLICNAETRVPLCFSLASAIHLSP
;
A
#
# COMPACT_ATOMS: atom_id res chain seq x y z
N MET A 1 16.93 2.45 14.54
CA MET A 1 16.25 3.74 14.27
C MET A 1 15.04 3.46 13.39
N ALA A 2 13.84 3.91 13.77
CA ALA A 2 12.58 3.45 13.20
C ALA A 2 12.15 4.22 11.93
N PHE A 3 13.05 4.35 10.94
CA PHE A 3 12.74 5.02 9.67
C PHE A 3 12.08 4.10 8.63
N HIS A 4 11.95 2.80 8.92
CA HIS A 4 11.41 1.80 7.99
C HIS A 4 10.00 2.10 7.46
N ASN A 5 9.23 2.92 8.18
CA ASN A 5 7.87 3.28 7.80
C ASN A 5 7.80 4.45 6.81
N PHE A 6 8.92 5.13 6.52
CA PHE A 6 8.96 6.25 5.60
C PHE A 6 9.82 5.92 4.38
N HIS A 7 9.27 6.15 3.20
CA HIS A 7 9.94 5.90 1.93
C HIS A 7 9.98 7.19 1.10
N HIS A 8 11.16 7.60 0.65
CA HIS A 8 11.29 8.67 -0.31
C HIS A 8 11.11 8.11 -1.73
N ASN A 9 10.00 8.49 -2.37
CA ASN A 9 9.77 8.20 -3.77
C ASN A 9 10.39 9.32 -4.62
N THR A 10 11.56 9.06 -5.19
CA THR A 10 12.34 10.04 -5.98
C THR A 10 11.67 10.42 -7.29
N GLU A 11 10.98 9.48 -7.95
CA GLU A 11 10.25 9.75 -9.21
C GLU A 11 9.15 10.79 -9.00
N HIS A 12 8.48 10.75 -7.85
CA HIS A 12 7.41 11.67 -7.50
C HIS A 12 7.89 12.83 -6.63
N GLY A 13 9.07 12.76 -6.04
CA GLY A 13 9.62 13.78 -5.13
C GLY A 13 8.77 13.92 -3.87
N ILE A 14 8.30 12.80 -3.31
CA ILE A 14 7.41 12.76 -2.14
C ILE A 14 7.92 11.78 -1.10
N ILE A 15 7.55 12.03 0.16
CA ILE A 15 7.74 11.06 1.24
C ILE A 15 6.42 10.30 1.42
N VAL A 16 6.48 8.99 1.43
CA VAL A 16 5.35 8.09 1.69
C VAL A 16 5.48 7.54 3.10
N CYS A 17 4.46 7.75 3.93
CA CYS A 17 4.30 7.04 5.19
C CYS A 17 3.55 5.74 4.93
N ARG A 18 4.26 4.61 4.98
CA ARG A 18 3.71 3.27 4.75
C ARG A 18 2.71 2.85 5.83
N GLN A 19 2.92 3.31 7.06
CA GLN A 19 2.02 2.99 8.17
C GLN A 19 0.66 3.70 8.05
N CYS A 20 0.64 4.91 7.51
CA CYS A 20 -0.60 5.66 7.27
C CYS A 20 -1.12 5.53 5.83
N GLU A 21 -0.38 4.82 4.98
CA GLU A 21 -0.61 4.70 3.54
C GLU A 21 -0.84 6.07 2.85
N ALA A 22 -0.02 7.07 3.22
CA ALA A 22 -0.26 8.46 2.85
C ALA A 22 1.00 9.18 2.37
N CYS A 23 0.82 10.06 1.39
CA CYS A 23 1.84 11.01 0.97
C CYS A 23 1.97 12.13 2.03
N LEU A 24 3.20 12.42 2.45
CA LEU A 24 3.48 13.57 3.30
C LEU A 24 3.69 14.81 2.44
N VAL A 25 2.88 15.82 2.71
CA VAL A 25 3.03 17.14 2.07
C VAL A 25 4.40 17.70 2.43
N PRO A 26 5.21 18.15 1.46
CA PRO A 26 6.59 18.59 1.68
C PRO A 26 6.61 19.99 2.31
N LYS A 27 6.20 20.02 3.57
CA LYS A 27 6.12 21.18 4.43
C LYS A 27 6.32 20.71 5.86
N GLU A 28 7.30 21.27 6.55
CA GLU A 28 7.68 20.82 7.90
C GLU A 28 6.50 20.83 8.88
N SER A 29 5.68 21.88 8.89
CA SER A 29 4.44 21.93 9.71
C SER A 29 3.50 20.74 9.45
N SER A 30 3.43 20.24 8.20
CA SER A 30 2.63 19.07 7.85
C SER A 30 3.27 17.79 8.35
N TRP A 31 4.59 17.65 8.23
CA TRP A 31 5.33 16.50 8.76
C TRP A 31 5.20 16.43 10.28
N THR A 32 5.47 17.53 10.97
CA THR A 32 5.36 17.63 12.43
C THR A 32 3.95 17.29 12.90
N SER A 33 2.91 17.80 12.23
CA SER A 33 1.52 17.45 12.54
C SER A 33 1.26 15.96 12.34
N HIS A 34 1.68 15.38 11.20
CA HIS A 34 1.52 13.96 10.91
C HIS A 34 2.20 13.06 11.95
N LEU A 35 3.47 13.34 12.27
CA LEU A 35 4.28 12.55 13.19
C LEU A 35 3.78 12.63 14.65
N ARG A 36 3.19 13.76 15.07
CA ARG A 36 2.64 13.92 16.43
C ARG A 36 1.29 13.23 16.61
N ASN A 37 0.52 13.08 15.55
CA ASN A 37 -0.79 12.44 15.59
C ASN A 37 -0.66 10.91 15.62
N ARG A 38 -1.72 10.22 16.07
CA ARG A 38 -1.79 8.76 15.91
C ARG A 38 -1.75 8.39 14.42
N PRO A 39 -1.09 7.28 14.04
CA PRO A 39 -0.53 6.23 14.92
C PRO A 39 0.92 6.46 15.37
N HIS A 40 1.55 7.57 14.97
CA HIS A 40 2.98 7.80 15.22
C HIS A 40 3.28 8.34 16.62
N SER A 41 2.51 9.34 17.07
CA SER A 41 2.64 9.95 18.41
C SER A 41 4.08 10.32 18.82
N MET A 42 4.92 10.69 17.85
CA MET A 42 6.33 11.00 18.04
C MET A 42 6.54 12.31 18.79
N LYS A 43 7.54 12.33 19.67
CA LYS A 43 7.92 13.48 20.51
C LYS A 43 9.43 13.47 20.77
N GLY A 44 9.95 14.60 21.26
CA GLY A 44 11.35 14.74 21.69
C GLY A 44 12.35 14.46 20.57
N GLU A 45 13.47 13.85 20.94
CA GLU A 45 14.59 13.53 20.04
C GLU A 45 14.16 12.68 18.83
N HIS A 46 13.25 11.71 19.03
CA HIS A 46 12.79 10.87 17.91
C HIS A 46 12.07 11.68 16.82
N LEU A 47 11.30 12.70 17.21
CA LEU A 47 10.68 13.62 16.25
C LEU A 47 11.74 14.45 15.53
N VAL A 48 12.72 14.99 16.26
CA VAL A 48 13.81 15.81 15.69
C VAL A 48 14.62 15.01 14.67
N CYS A 49 15.12 13.82 15.04
CA CYS A 49 15.89 12.97 14.12
C CYS A 49 15.08 12.55 12.89
N THR A 50 13.76 12.36 13.02
CA THR A 50 12.89 12.03 11.88
C THR A 50 12.73 13.21 10.92
N LEU A 51 12.58 14.43 11.45
CA LEU A 51 12.52 15.63 10.62
C LEU A 51 13.85 15.87 9.91
N GLU A 52 14.98 15.76 10.61
CA GLU A 52 16.31 15.84 10.01
C GLU A 52 16.50 14.81 8.89
N HIS A 53 16.03 13.57 9.10
CA HIS A 53 16.02 12.56 8.06
C HIS A 53 15.16 12.98 6.85
N PHE A 54 13.98 13.58 7.05
CA PHE A 54 13.17 14.09 5.95
C PHE A 54 13.84 15.23 5.18
N HIS A 55 14.54 16.13 5.89
CA HIS A 55 15.34 17.18 5.25
C HIS A 55 16.51 16.62 4.43
N SER A 56 17.05 15.45 4.81
CA SER A 56 18.14 14.80 4.08
C SER A 56 17.73 14.26 2.69
N PHE A 57 16.42 14.12 2.40
CA PHE A 57 15.94 13.59 1.12
C PHE A 57 16.17 14.51 -0.09
N GLY A 58 16.77 15.68 0.11
CA GLY A 58 17.11 16.58 -0.99
C GLY A 58 15.87 17.17 -1.65
N HIS A 59 15.71 16.98 -2.96
CA HIS A 59 14.64 17.63 -3.71
C HIS A 59 13.28 16.93 -3.55
N LEU A 60 12.45 17.49 -2.68
CA LEU A 60 11.02 17.20 -2.61
C LEU A 60 10.25 18.21 -3.48
N ARG A 61 9.26 17.73 -4.24
CA ARG A 61 8.44 18.60 -5.10
C ARG A 61 7.59 19.55 -4.28
N SER A 62 7.37 20.77 -4.76
CA SER A 62 6.45 21.69 -4.08
C SER A 62 4.99 21.20 -4.13
N VAL A 63 4.15 21.73 -3.25
CA VAL A 63 2.70 21.46 -3.26
C VAL A 63 2.07 21.84 -4.61
N ASP A 64 2.50 22.94 -5.21
CA ASP A 64 1.96 23.40 -6.49
C ASP A 64 2.40 22.52 -7.65
N ASP A 65 3.62 21.97 -7.62
CA ASP A 65 4.06 21.00 -8.62
C ASP A 65 3.29 19.69 -8.54
N LEU A 66 3.01 19.22 -7.31
CA LEU A 66 2.16 18.04 -7.09
C LEU A 66 0.73 18.27 -7.59
N ARG A 67 0.16 19.46 -7.39
CA ARG A 67 -1.15 19.85 -7.95
C ARG A 67 -1.14 19.88 -9.47
N LYS A 68 -0.13 20.52 -10.08
CA LYS A 68 0.03 20.55 -11.55
C LYS A 68 0.14 19.13 -12.10
N ARG A 69 0.88 18.24 -11.43
CA ARG A 69 1.03 16.84 -11.83
C ARG A 69 -0.27 16.05 -11.69
N ALA A 70 -1.01 16.23 -10.59
CA ALA A 70 -2.33 15.62 -10.43
C ALA A 70 -3.30 16.07 -11.53
N ALA A 71 -3.36 17.37 -11.82
CA ALA A 71 -4.15 17.92 -12.93
C ALA A 71 -3.72 17.36 -14.29
N ALA A 72 -2.41 17.26 -14.56
CA ALA A 72 -1.90 16.67 -15.80
C ALA A 72 -2.35 15.21 -15.96
N ARG A 73 -2.29 14.40 -14.88
CA ARG A 73 -2.81 13.02 -14.92
C ARG A 73 -4.31 12.96 -15.16
N ARG A 74 -5.06 13.86 -14.53
CA ARG A 74 -6.51 13.93 -14.72
C ARG A 74 -6.89 14.18 -16.18
N ARG A 75 -6.11 15.02 -16.88
CA ARG A 75 -6.28 15.33 -18.31
C ARG A 75 -5.97 14.14 -19.22
N LEU A 76 -4.95 13.34 -18.89
CA LEU A 76 -4.55 12.21 -19.72
C LEU A 76 -5.59 11.09 -19.78
N ARG A 77 -6.51 11.00 -18.79
CA ARG A 77 -7.59 9.99 -18.70
C ARG A 77 -7.14 8.52 -18.77
N GLN A 78 -5.84 8.27 -18.81
CA GLN A 78 -5.26 6.95 -18.68
C GLN A 78 -4.94 6.71 -17.20
N PRO A 79 -5.26 5.53 -16.67
CA PRO A 79 -4.77 5.14 -15.36
C PRO A 79 -3.24 5.21 -15.34
N CYS A 80 -2.67 5.67 -14.22
CA CYS A 80 -1.24 5.61 -14.01
C CYS A 80 -0.87 4.48 -13.05
N ARG A 81 0.39 4.04 -13.10
CA ARG A 81 0.91 3.10 -12.11
C ARG A 81 0.64 3.61 -10.68
N PRO A 82 0.09 2.77 -9.79
CA PRO A 82 -0.13 3.15 -8.39
C PRO A 82 1.17 3.56 -7.70
N LEU A 83 1.08 4.58 -6.85
CA LEU A 83 2.11 4.95 -5.89
C LEU A 83 2.25 3.84 -4.86
N ASP A 84 3.45 3.28 -4.76
CA ASP A 84 3.75 2.24 -3.78
C ASP A 84 3.63 2.78 -2.35
N GLY A 85 2.98 2.00 -1.47
CA GLY A 85 2.72 2.37 -0.08
C GLY A 85 1.70 3.49 0.15
N VAL A 86 0.90 3.87 -0.86
CA VAL A 86 -0.18 4.86 -0.73
C VAL A 86 -1.54 4.21 -0.93
N CYS A 87 -2.50 4.58 -0.09
CA CYS A 87 -3.84 3.99 -0.07
C CYS A 87 -4.55 4.18 -1.41
N VAL A 88 -5.09 3.09 -1.95
CA VAL A 88 -5.92 3.10 -3.15
C VAL A 88 -7.39 3.05 -2.75
N TYR A 89 -8.18 3.96 -3.31
CA TYR A 89 -9.58 4.12 -3.00
C TYR A 89 -10.46 3.70 -4.17
N ASP A 90 -11.58 3.04 -3.88
CA ASP A 90 -12.66 2.95 -4.85
C ASP A 90 -13.31 4.32 -5.05
N GLY A 91 -13.67 4.60 -6.30
CA GLY A 91 -14.36 5.82 -6.64
C GLY A 91 -15.00 5.79 -8.02
N TYR A 92 -15.43 6.96 -8.44
CA TYR A 92 -16.22 7.19 -9.63
C TYR A 92 -15.63 8.34 -10.42
N MET A 93 -15.61 8.19 -11.74
CA MET A 93 -15.22 9.25 -12.65
C MET A 93 -16.32 9.54 -13.66
N CYS A 94 -16.51 10.83 -13.96
CA CYS A 94 -17.46 11.27 -14.96
C CYS A 94 -16.95 10.90 -16.36
N ILE A 95 -17.85 10.38 -17.20
CA ILE A 95 -17.56 10.05 -18.61
C ILE A 95 -18.52 10.75 -19.59
N CYS A 96 -19.37 11.67 -19.12
CA CYS A 96 -20.34 12.39 -19.94
C CYS A 96 -19.72 13.25 -21.06
N ALA A 97 -18.50 13.75 -20.87
CA ALA A 97 -17.80 14.58 -21.84
C ALA A 97 -16.30 14.35 -21.72
N GLU A 98 -15.55 14.39 -22.82
CA GLU A 98 -14.09 14.17 -22.83
C GLU A 98 -13.32 15.18 -21.97
N ALA A 99 -13.77 16.44 -21.94
CA ALA A 99 -13.15 17.49 -21.14
C ALA A 99 -13.47 17.40 -19.64
N CYS A 100 -14.41 16.56 -19.21
CA CYS A 100 -14.79 16.49 -17.79
C CYS A 100 -13.76 15.70 -16.99
N GLU A 101 -13.06 16.36 -16.07
CA GLU A 101 -12.05 15.73 -15.22
C GLU A 101 -12.57 15.29 -13.84
N TYR A 102 -13.88 15.39 -13.62
CA TYR A 102 -14.47 15.20 -12.29
C TYR A 102 -14.37 13.74 -11.82
N ARG A 103 -13.81 13.58 -10.61
CA ARG A 103 -13.60 12.30 -9.94
C ARG A 103 -13.93 12.43 -8.46
N THR A 104 -14.49 11.39 -7.87
CA THR A 104 -14.85 11.38 -6.45
C THR A 104 -14.93 9.96 -5.93
N ARG A 105 -14.63 9.76 -4.65
CA ARG A 105 -14.86 8.47 -3.98
C ARG A 105 -16.34 8.20 -3.69
N ARG A 106 -17.18 9.24 -3.70
CA ARG A 106 -18.54 9.14 -3.17
C ARG A 106 -19.58 9.14 -4.28
N LEU A 107 -20.46 8.14 -4.23
CA LEU A 107 -21.51 7.94 -5.24
C LEU A 107 -22.54 9.07 -5.26
N ASP A 108 -22.89 9.64 -4.10
CA ASP A 108 -23.78 10.80 -3.99
C ASP A 108 -23.21 12.01 -4.75
N LYS A 109 -21.91 12.25 -4.64
CA LYS A 109 -21.21 13.37 -5.28
C LYS A 109 -21.18 13.24 -6.79
N ILE A 110 -20.91 12.05 -7.34
CA ILE A 110 -20.92 11.86 -8.80
C ILE A 110 -22.34 11.96 -9.36
N ARG A 111 -23.36 11.47 -8.64
CA ARG A 111 -24.76 11.68 -9.03
C ARG A 111 -25.10 13.17 -9.07
N HIS A 112 -24.78 13.91 -8.01
CA HIS A 112 -25.05 15.35 -7.98
C HIS A 112 -24.32 16.11 -9.10
N HIS A 113 -23.10 15.70 -9.44
CA HIS A 113 -22.32 16.29 -10.53
C HIS A 113 -23.00 16.19 -11.89
N MET A 114 -23.94 15.24 -12.11
CA MET A 114 -24.65 15.10 -13.39
C MET A 114 -25.43 16.36 -13.80
N SER A 115 -25.84 17.19 -12.83
CA SER A 115 -26.49 18.47 -13.10
C SER A 115 -25.61 19.43 -13.89
N VAL A 116 -24.28 19.37 -13.73
CA VAL A 116 -23.31 20.15 -14.50
C VAL A 116 -23.39 19.83 -16.00
N HIS A 117 -23.79 18.60 -16.33
CA HIS A 117 -23.99 18.15 -17.71
C HIS A 117 -25.46 18.20 -18.15
N GLY A 118 -26.37 18.74 -17.33
CA GLY A 118 -27.80 18.74 -17.61
C GLY A 118 -28.44 17.34 -17.62
N ARG A 119 -27.76 16.33 -17.05
CA ARG A 119 -28.22 14.93 -17.03
C ARG A 119 -28.84 14.60 -15.68
N LYS A 120 -29.83 13.70 -15.66
CA LYS A 120 -30.37 13.16 -14.41
C LYS A 120 -29.63 11.89 -14.02
N PRO A 121 -29.30 11.67 -12.73
CA PRO A 121 -28.65 10.44 -12.28
C PRO A 121 -29.40 9.15 -12.63
N LYS A 122 -30.74 9.21 -12.76
CA LYS A 122 -31.58 8.08 -13.16
C LYS A 122 -31.37 7.60 -14.59
N GLU A 123 -30.73 8.42 -15.44
CA GLU A 123 -30.40 8.05 -16.82
C GLU A 123 -29.15 7.16 -16.89
N HIS A 124 -28.37 7.09 -15.81
CA HIS A 124 -27.23 6.17 -15.74
C HIS A 124 -27.73 4.72 -15.74
N SER A 125 -27.28 3.97 -16.74
CA SER A 125 -27.53 2.54 -16.91
C SER A 125 -26.32 1.89 -17.57
N ASP A 126 -26.28 0.56 -17.61
CA ASP A 126 -25.18 -0.16 -18.28
C ASP A 126 -25.12 0.15 -19.78
N ALA A 127 -26.27 0.42 -20.42
CA ALA A 127 -26.35 0.83 -21.82
C ALA A 127 -26.02 2.31 -22.04
N THR A 128 -26.10 3.14 -21.01
CA THR A 128 -25.80 4.59 -21.09
C THR A 128 -25.08 5.04 -19.82
N PRO A 129 -23.80 4.67 -19.66
CA PRO A 129 -23.08 4.97 -18.45
C PRO A 129 -22.66 6.45 -18.43
N LEU A 130 -23.14 7.19 -17.44
CA LEU A 130 -22.74 8.58 -17.20
C LEU A 130 -21.44 8.74 -16.39
N TRP A 131 -21.11 7.74 -15.57
CA TRP A 131 -19.87 7.63 -14.82
C TRP A 131 -19.44 6.16 -14.83
N ARG A 132 -18.18 5.90 -14.50
CA ARG A 132 -17.68 4.53 -14.28
C ARG A 132 -16.99 4.41 -12.93
N ALA A 133 -16.98 3.21 -12.37
CA ALA A 133 -16.14 2.87 -11.25
C ALA A 133 -14.66 2.89 -11.67
N CYS A 134 -13.77 3.25 -10.73
CA CYS A 134 -12.32 3.32 -10.95
C CYS A 134 -11.58 3.26 -9.62
N ARG A 135 -10.27 3.00 -9.69
CA ARG A 135 -9.35 3.09 -8.55
C ARG A 135 -8.68 4.46 -8.54
N LEU A 136 -8.64 5.09 -7.37
CA LEU A 136 -8.16 6.45 -7.18
C LEU A 136 -7.04 6.50 -6.14
N GLN A 137 -6.03 7.32 -6.39
CA GLN A 137 -5.06 7.75 -5.39
C GLN A 137 -5.00 9.27 -5.31
N THR A 138 -4.36 9.80 -4.28
CA THR A 138 -4.15 11.24 -4.12
C THR A 138 -2.83 11.53 -3.42
N TYR A 139 -2.24 12.68 -3.75
CA TYR A 139 -1.11 13.23 -3.00
C TYR A 139 -1.52 13.92 -1.71
N PHE A 140 -2.80 14.30 -1.57
CA PHE A 140 -3.27 15.14 -0.48
C PHE A 140 -4.52 14.55 0.15
N THR A 141 -4.48 14.32 1.47
CA THR A 141 -5.63 13.84 2.25
C THR A 141 -6.37 14.96 2.98
N ALA A 142 -5.80 16.16 3.04
CA ALA A 142 -6.41 17.29 3.72
C ALA A 142 -7.62 17.86 2.94
N LYS A 143 -8.70 18.15 3.67
CA LYS A 143 -9.94 18.70 3.10
C LYS A 143 -9.66 19.97 2.31
N GLY A 144 -10.28 20.09 1.13
CA GLY A 144 -10.17 21.26 0.26
C GLY A 144 -8.97 21.25 -0.69
N ILE A 145 -8.02 20.33 -0.53
CA ILE A 145 -6.88 20.17 -1.44
C ILE A 145 -6.74 18.74 -1.98
N ILE A 146 -7.68 17.86 -1.65
CA ILE A 146 -7.72 16.49 -2.18
C ILE A 146 -7.90 16.55 -3.69
N ASP A 147 -6.97 15.93 -4.39
CA ASP A 147 -7.02 15.82 -5.84
C ASP A 147 -6.81 14.36 -6.24
N TYR A 148 -7.88 13.71 -6.68
CA TYR A 148 -7.87 12.30 -7.06
C TYR A 148 -7.43 12.13 -8.51
N PHE A 149 -6.49 11.22 -8.73
CA PHE A 149 -6.14 10.73 -10.05
C PHE A 149 -6.37 9.22 -10.13
N GLU A 150 -6.67 8.74 -11.33
CA GLU A 150 -6.94 7.33 -11.59
C GLU A 150 -5.64 6.52 -11.63
N VAL A 151 -5.70 5.29 -11.10
CA VAL A 151 -4.59 4.35 -11.10
C VAL A 151 -5.01 2.98 -11.61
N ASP A 152 -4.05 2.22 -12.13
CA ASP A 152 -4.28 0.85 -12.60
C ASP A 152 -4.69 -0.10 -11.46
N ASP A 153 -5.42 -1.17 -11.81
CA ASP A 153 -5.79 -2.27 -10.92
C ASP A 153 -4.60 -3.19 -10.56
N ALA A 154 -3.41 -2.96 -11.13
CA ALA A 154 -2.23 -3.77 -10.90
C ALA A 154 -1.68 -3.57 -9.48
N VAL A 155 -2.10 -4.45 -8.58
CA VAL A 155 -1.63 -4.58 -7.20
C VAL A 155 -0.30 -5.37 -7.18
N PRO A 156 0.69 -4.91 -6.39
CA PRO A 156 1.17 -5.77 -5.31
C PRO A 156 1.21 -4.99 -4.00
N ILE A 157 0.08 -4.99 -3.30
CA ILE A 157 0.01 -4.79 -1.86
C ILE A 157 0.14 -6.19 -1.29
N HIS A 158 1.28 -6.48 -0.68
CA HIS A 158 1.43 -7.65 0.18
C HIS A 158 0.38 -7.51 1.29
N PRO A 159 -0.62 -8.40 1.40
CA PRO A 159 -1.39 -8.46 2.63
C PRO A 159 -0.42 -8.90 3.73
N GLN A 160 -0.27 -8.09 4.77
CA GLN A 160 0.24 -8.62 6.02
C GLN A 160 -0.72 -9.71 6.45
N GLN A 161 -0.19 -10.93 6.56
CA GLN A 161 -0.89 -12.05 7.17
C GLN A 161 -1.24 -11.65 8.60
N THR A 162 -2.49 -11.31 8.83
CA THR A 162 -3.09 -11.42 10.16
C THR A 162 -3.40 -12.88 10.34
N ALA A 163 -2.53 -13.58 11.07
CA ALA A 163 -2.84 -14.92 11.56
C ALA A 163 -4.14 -14.85 12.40
N PRO A 164 -5.14 -15.71 12.15
CA PRO A 164 -6.21 -15.92 13.11
C PRO A 164 -5.60 -16.58 14.35
N LEU A 165 -5.79 -15.96 15.52
CA LEU A 165 -5.62 -16.64 16.79
C LEU A 165 -6.75 -17.66 16.90
N ASP A 166 -6.42 -18.95 16.82
CA ASP A 166 -7.32 -20.05 17.15
C ASP A 166 -7.80 -19.95 18.60
N PRO A 167 -9.12 -19.92 18.86
CA PRO A 167 -9.67 -20.31 20.13
C PRO A 167 -10.32 -21.69 19.97
N PHE A 168 -9.92 -22.63 20.83
CA PHE A 168 -10.44 -24.01 20.97
C PHE A 168 -9.78 -25.10 20.10
N SER A 169 -8.75 -25.74 20.66
CA SER A 169 -8.69 -27.21 20.69
C SER A 169 -7.84 -27.67 21.87
N PHE A 170 -8.48 -27.75 23.05
CA PHE A 170 -7.98 -28.53 24.17
C PHE A 170 -8.96 -29.66 24.46
N LEU A 171 -8.39 -30.88 24.46
CA LEU A 171 -8.72 -32.05 25.26
C LEU A 171 -9.92 -32.94 24.85
N VAL A 172 -9.57 -34.11 24.31
CA VAL A 172 -9.99 -35.38 24.94
C VAL A 172 -8.80 -36.33 24.98
N SER A 173 -8.40 -36.70 26.19
CA SER A 173 -7.37 -37.69 26.51
C SER A 173 -7.97 -39.07 26.73
N SER A 174 -7.15 -40.09 26.44
CA SER A 174 -6.97 -41.36 27.16
C SER A 174 -7.51 -42.67 26.56
N LEU A 175 -6.63 -43.68 26.70
CA LEU A 175 -6.68 -45.12 26.41
C LEU A 175 -6.43 -45.46 24.94
N VAL A 176 -5.28 -46.01 24.56
CA VAL A 176 -4.79 -47.34 24.96
C VAL A 176 -3.26 -47.36 25.06
N ALA A 177 -2.76 -47.86 26.19
CA ALA A 177 -1.37 -48.24 26.39
C ALA A 177 -1.21 -49.76 26.23
N LEU A 178 0.02 -50.13 25.87
CA LEU A 178 0.68 -51.44 25.95
C LEU A 178 0.53 -52.47 24.82
N LEU A 179 1.66 -53.18 24.65
CA LEU A 179 2.02 -54.29 23.75
C LEU A 179 2.77 -53.80 22.49
N ILE A 180 4.07 -54.04 22.26
CA ILE A 180 5.00 -55.07 22.75
C ILE A 180 6.46 -54.56 22.62
N CYS A 181 7.28 -54.81 23.64
CA CYS A 181 8.75 -54.79 23.58
C CYS A 181 9.29 -56.13 23.04
N ASN A 182 10.36 -56.10 22.23
CA ASN A 182 11.49 -57.04 22.18
C ASN A 182 12.41 -56.57 21.03
N ALA A 183 13.63 -56.03 21.25
CA ALA A 183 14.86 -56.67 21.71
C ALA A 183 15.30 -57.86 20.82
N GLU A 184 16.33 -57.66 19.97
CA GLU A 184 17.64 -58.35 20.07
C GLU A 184 18.54 -58.18 18.82
N THR A 185 19.72 -57.58 19.06
CA THR A 185 21.08 -57.95 18.59
C THR A 185 21.39 -58.19 17.10
N ARG A 186 22.40 -57.48 16.56
CA ARG A 186 23.83 -57.91 16.52
C ARG A 186 24.72 -56.86 15.83
N VAL A 187 25.98 -56.86 16.24
CA VAL A 187 27.01 -55.82 16.14
C VAL A 187 28.02 -56.16 14.99
N PRO A 188 29.24 -55.56 14.90
CA PRO A 188 29.70 -54.67 13.82
C PRO A 188 30.82 -55.30 12.95
N LEU A 189 31.41 -54.54 12.01
CA LEU A 189 32.80 -54.77 11.58
C LEU A 189 33.50 -53.46 11.16
N CYS A 190 34.67 -53.26 11.76
CA CYS A 190 35.65 -52.18 11.57
C CYS A 190 36.65 -52.50 10.43
N PHE A 191 37.57 -51.55 10.21
CA PHE A 191 38.85 -51.60 9.45
C PHE A 191 38.73 -51.34 7.93
N SER A 192 39.64 -50.64 7.24
CA SER A 192 40.77 -49.76 7.58
C SER A 192 41.38 -49.24 6.27
N LEU A 193 41.99 -48.06 6.35
CA LEU A 193 43.16 -47.54 5.60
C LEU A 193 43.34 -47.68 4.06
N ALA A 194 43.73 -46.52 3.53
CA ALA A 194 44.89 -46.27 2.66
C ALA A 194 44.76 -46.34 1.12
N SER A 195 44.83 -45.13 0.56
CA SER A 195 45.83 -44.66 -0.42
C SER A 195 45.96 -45.28 -1.82
N ALA A 196 45.88 -44.35 -2.78
CA ALA A 196 46.85 -44.09 -3.85
C ALA A 196 46.52 -44.53 -5.30
N ILE A 197 46.37 -43.49 -6.15
CA ILE A 197 47.12 -43.24 -7.40
C ILE A 197 46.96 -44.28 -8.54
N HIS A 198 46.37 -43.90 -9.69
CA HIS A 198 47.07 -43.52 -10.95
C HIS A 198 46.13 -43.45 -12.17
N LEU A 199 46.31 -42.38 -12.96
CA LEU A 199 46.19 -42.15 -14.41
C LEU A 199 45.31 -43.06 -15.32
N SER A 200 44.39 -42.37 -16.03
CA SER A 200 44.19 -42.28 -17.51
C SER A 200 44.03 -43.53 -18.39
N PRO A 201 43.32 -43.37 -19.51
CA PRO A 201 43.99 -43.00 -20.78
C PRO A 201 43.73 -41.56 -21.25
#